data_AF-A0A970JCC8-F1
#
_entry.id   AF-A0A970JCC8-F1
#
_cell.length_a   1.000
_cell.length_b   1.000
_cell.length_c   1.000
_cell.angle_alpha   90.00
_cell.angle_beta   90.00
_cell.angle_gamma   90.00
#
_symmetry.space_group_name_H-M   'P 1'
#
loop_
_entity.id
_entity.type
_entity.pdbx_description
1 polymer ?
#
loop_
_entity_poly.entity_id
_entity_poly.type
_entity_poly.pdbx_seq_one_letter_code
_entity_poly.pdbx_strand_id
1 'polypeptide(L)'
;MSIIENLFNNLKNAFTNFFASIEKPLEVLVNYGLLITLFFLILFLVISIIKHKSSIKNIKNTKALVVCAMLLALNLIIKLFNVEIGNYLRLGFGFITLPIAAMLYGPFIGGLLGIVQDITYYIFHQTGPYLPLMGIGAIISGLIHGNILYNKKITWLKAAAAVILDLFIVNMTINTIAVYSIVDRAIYALFASRVLSSLLQVPIQTIIIYFILNRVKKINKL
;
A
#
# COMPACT_ATOMS: atom_id res chain seq x y z
N MET A 1 41.44 10.43 38.88
CA MET A 1 40.35 9.56 38.38
C MET A 1 39.06 10.34 38.14
N SER A 2 38.56 11.15 39.09
CA SER A 2 37.25 11.84 38.99
C SER A 2 37.11 12.90 37.88
N ILE A 3 38.19 13.61 37.51
CA ILE A 3 38.13 14.71 36.52
C ILE A 3 37.92 14.17 35.10
N ILE A 4 38.52 13.03 34.78
CA ILE A 4 38.43 12.42 33.44
C ILE A 4 37.03 11.82 33.22
N GLU A 5 36.45 11.17 34.23
CA GLU A 5 35.07 10.66 34.16
C GLU A 5 34.03 11.79 34.02
N ASN A 6 34.23 12.92 34.72
CA ASN A 6 33.36 14.08 34.58
C ASN A 6 33.44 14.71 33.18
N LEU A 7 34.65 14.75 32.60
CA LEU A 7 34.84 15.23 31.23
C LEU A 7 34.14 14.31 30.22
N PHE A 8 34.26 12.99 30.39
CA PHE A 8 33.64 12.00 29.51
C PHE A 8 32.12 12.02 29.60
N ASN A 9 31.55 12.17 30.80
CA ASN A 9 30.11 12.29 30.99
C ASN A 9 29.55 13.61 30.43
N ASN A 10 30.27 14.73 30.58
CA ASN A 10 29.87 16.00 29.97
C ASN A 10 29.91 15.95 28.44
N LEU A 11 30.94 15.31 27.86
CA LEU A 11 31.01 15.07 26.41
C LEU A 11 29.87 14.19 25.93
N LYS A 12 29.60 13.08 26.64
CA LYS A 12 28.49 12.18 26.30
C LYS A 12 27.15 12.91 26.34
N ASN A 13 26.89 13.69 27.38
CA ASN A 13 25.68 14.49 27.53
C ASN A 13 25.55 15.58 26.45
N ALA A 14 26.65 16.26 26.12
CA ALA A 14 26.68 17.24 25.04
C ALA A 14 26.38 16.61 23.68
N PHE A 15 26.93 15.41 23.41
CA PHE A 15 26.63 14.66 22.19
C PHE A 15 25.17 14.20 22.13
N THR A 16 24.60 13.64 23.22
CA THR A 16 23.17 13.28 23.25
C THR A 16 22.25 14.48 23.07
N ASN A 17 22.57 15.62 23.68
CA ASN A 17 21.78 16.84 23.53
C ASN A 17 21.90 17.44 22.12
N PHE A 18 23.06 17.30 21.47
CA PHE A 18 23.28 17.72 20.09
C PHE A 18 22.49 16.84 19.11
N PHE A 19 22.52 15.50 19.27
CA PHE A 19 21.73 14.60 18.44
C PHE A 19 20.21 14.80 18.64
N ALA A 20 19.75 15.00 19.89
CA ALA A 20 18.34 15.31 20.18
C ALA A 20 17.87 16.66 19.60
N SER A 21 18.79 17.63 19.44
CA SER A 21 18.51 18.92 18.81
C SER A 21 18.36 18.82 17.29
N ILE A 22 18.99 17.81 16.66
CA ILE A 22 18.92 17.54 15.21
C ILE A 22 17.72 16.64 14.86
N GLU A 23 17.32 15.72 15.75
CA GLU A 23 16.15 14.84 15.54
C GLU A 23 14.83 15.60 15.45
N LYS A 24 14.59 16.58 16.35
CA LYS A 24 13.35 17.37 16.39
C LYS A 24 13.01 18.11 15.08
N PRO A 25 13.94 18.84 14.43
CA PRO A 25 13.65 19.49 13.15
C PRO A 25 13.54 18.48 12.01
N LEU A 26 14.19 17.32 12.09
CA LEU A 26 14.11 16.26 11.07
C LEU A 26 12.74 15.55 11.09
N GLU A 27 12.18 15.28 12.28
CA GLU A 27 10.81 14.77 12.43
C GLU A 27 9.77 15.71 11.82
N VAL A 28 9.93 17.02 12.05
CA VAL A 28 9.04 18.05 11.51
C VAL A 28 9.14 18.10 9.98
N LEU A 29 10.36 18.02 9.41
CA LEU A 29 10.60 18.01 7.97
C LEU A 29 10.05 16.74 7.29
N VAL A 30 10.18 15.59 7.94
CA VAL A 30 9.58 14.31 7.50
C VAL A 30 8.04 14.40 7.53
N ASN A 31 7.46 14.99 8.56
CA ASN A 31 6.00 15.19 8.66
C ASN A 31 5.46 16.11 7.56
N TYR A 32 6.15 17.23 7.29
CA TYR A 32 5.77 18.13 6.19
C TYR A 32 5.98 17.50 4.81
N GLY A 33 7.03 16.70 4.63
CA GLY A 33 7.25 15.91 3.40
C GLY A 33 6.15 14.87 3.16
N LEU A 34 5.69 14.20 4.22
CA LEU A 34 4.56 13.27 4.16
C LEU A 34 3.24 13.97 3.87
N LEU A 35 2.99 15.14 4.45
CA LEU A 35 1.81 15.95 4.15
C LEU A 35 1.79 16.47 2.70
N ILE A 36 2.94 16.87 2.17
CA ILE A 36 3.09 17.31 0.77
C ILE A 36 2.85 16.14 -0.19
N THR A 37 3.38 14.95 0.09
CA THR A 37 3.13 13.76 -0.74
C THR A 37 1.66 13.33 -0.66
N LEU A 38 1.02 13.37 0.51
CA LEU A 38 -0.42 13.15 0.68
C LEU A 38 -1.26 14.17 -0.10
N PHE A 39 -0.88 15.44 -0.10
CA PHE A 39 -1.57 16.49 -0.84
C PHE A 39 -1.49 16.26 -2.36
N PHE A 40 -0.31 15.99 -2.90
CA PHE A 40 -0.13 15.65 -4.32
C PHE A 40 -0.84 14.34 -4.69
N LEU A 41 -0.93 13.39 -3.77
CA LEU A 41 -1.64 12.13 -3.96
C LEU A 41 -3.16 12.33 -4.01
N ILE A 42 -3.73 13.11 -3.09
CA ILE A 42 -5.14 13.50 -3.08
C ILE A 42 -5.49 14.27 -4.36
N LEU A 43 -4.61 15.19 -4.78
CA LEU A 43 -4.78 15.93 -6.03
C LEU A 43 -4.75 15.00 -7.25
N PHE A 44 -3.82 14.05 -7.30
CA PHE A 44 -3.74 13.04 -8.36
C PHE A 44 -4.97 12.12 -8.39
N LEU A 45 -5.49 11.73 -7.22
CA LEU A 45 -6.71 10.92 -7.08
C LEU A 45 -7.94 11.66 -7.61
N VAL A 46 -8.09 12.93 -7.24
CA VAL A 46 -9.18 13.79 -7.72
C VAL A 46 -9.12 13.93 -9.25
N ILE A 47 -7.94 14.18 -9.81
CA ILE A 47 -7.71 14.23 -11.27
C ILE A 47 -8.02 12.87 -11.94
N SER A 48 -7.69 11.76 -11.27
CA SER A 48 -7.92 10.41 -11.80
C SER A 48 -9.40 10.00 -11.79
N ILE A 49 -10.19 10.44 -10.81
CA ILE A 49 -11.65 10.21 -10.78
C ILE A 49 -12.34 10.97 -11.92
N ILE A 50 -11.92 12.21 -12.18
CA ILE A 50 -12.50 13.06 -13.24
C ILE A 50 -12.27 12.46 -14.63
N LYS A 51 -11.18 11.70 -14.83
CA LYS A 51 -10.79 11.13 -16.13
C LYS A 51 -11.60 9.89 -16.54
N HIS A 52 -12.26 9.19 -15.62
CA HIS A 52 -12.92 7.90 -15.88
C HIS A 52 -14.42 7.85 -15.47
N LYS A 53 -15.19 8.84 -15.93
CA LYS A 53 -16.66 8.93 -15.70
C LYS A 53 -17.44 7.67 -16.15
N SER A 54 -16.90 6.88 -17.08
CA SER A 54 -17.51 5.62 -17.55
C SER A 54 -17.47 4.47 -16.52
N SER A 55 -16.53 4.47 -15.56
CA SER A 55 -16.43 3.42 -14.54
C SER A 55 -17.60 3.46 -13.55
N ILE A 56 -18.19 4.64 -13.32
CA ILE A 56 -19.34 4.85 -12.42
C ILE A 56 -20.60 4.13 -12.94
N LYS A 57 -20.73 3.98 -14.27
CA LYS A 57 -21.89 3.30 -14.88
C LYS A 57 -21.91 1.80 -14.57
N ASN A 58 -20.73 1.19 -14.36
CA ASN A 58 -20.61 -0.25 -14.11
C ASN A 58 -21.13 -0.68 -12.73
N ILE A 59 -21.31 0.24 -11.78
CA ILE A 59 -21.82 -0.06 -10.42
C ILE A 59 -23.26 -0.57 -10.47
N LYS A 60 -24.04 -0.11 -11.45
CA LYS A 60 -25.45 -0.52 -11.62
C LYS A 60 -25.61 -1.91 -12.22
N ASN A 61 -24.51 -2.56 -12.64
CA ASN A 61 -24.56 -3.89 -13.22
C ASN A 61 -24.44 -4.95 -12.13
N THR A 62 -25.50 -5.75 -11.97
CA THR A 62 -25.56 -6.84 -10.99
C THR A 62 -24.45 -7.87 -11.20
N LYS A 63 -24.07 -8.16 -12.46
CA LYS A 63 -22.96 -9.08 -12.75
C LYS A 63 -21.63 -8.56 -12.21
N ALA A 64 -21.39 -7.25 -12.29
CA ALA A 64 -20.15 -6.65 -11.77
C ALA A 64 -20.07 -6.79 -10.24
N LEU A 65 -21.19 -6.58 -9.56
CA LEU A 65 -21.28 -6.72 -8.10
C LEU A 65 -20.99 -8.16 -7.64
N VAL A 66 -21.59 -9.15 -8.31
CA VAL A 66 -21.40 -10.58 -7.98
C VAL A 66 -19.93 -10.99 -8.18
N VAL A 67 -19.30 -10.59 -9.27
CA VAL A 67 -17.87 -10.91 -9.51
C VAL A 67 -16.99 -10.21 -8.48
N CYS A 68 -17.27 -8.97 -8.10
CA CYS A 68 -16.55 -8.29 -7.03
C CYS A 68 -16.67 -9.03 -5.69
N ALA A 69 -17.86 -9.52 -5.34
CA ALA A 69 -18.07 -10.32 -4.13
C ALA A 69 -17.29 -11.64 -4.17
N MET A 70 -17.25 -12.33 -5.31
CA MET A 70 -16.43 -13.54 -5.50
C MET A 70 -14.93 -13.24 -5.36
N LEU A 71 -14.45 -12.14 -5.95
CA LEU A 71 -13.05 -11.71 -5.84
C LEU A 71 -12.68 -11.29 -4.41
N LEU A 72 -13.63 -10.73 -3.65
CA LEU A 72 -13.47 -10.43 -2.24
C LEU A 72 -13.35 -11.71 -1.41
N ALA A 73 -14.25 -12.68 -1.60
CA ALA A 73 -14.16 -13.98 -0.92
C ALA A 73 -12.84 -14.69 -1.24
N LEU A 74 -12.43 -14.66 -2.50
CA LEU A 74 -11.14 -15.21 -2.93
C LEU A 74 -9.96 -14.48 -2.27
N ASN A 75 -10.02 -13.14 -2.12
CA ASN A 75 -8.98 -12.38 -1.45
C ASN A 75 -8.76 -12.87 -0.01
N LEU A 76 -9.86 -13.08 0.73
CA LEU A 76 -9.80 -13.53 2.11
C LEU A 76 -9.14 -14.90 2.22
N ILE A 77 -9.54 -15.85 1.38
CA ILE A 77 -8.96 -17.20 1.35
C ILE A 77 -7.47 -17.14 1.03
N ILE A 78 -7.09 -16.38 -0.01
CA ILE A 78 -5.68 -16.24 -0.41
C ILE A 78 -4.83 -15.62 0.70
N LYS A 79 -5.37 -14.64 1.44
CA LYS A 79 -4.66 -13.99 2.55
C LYS A 79 -4.43 -14.92 3.75
N LEU A 80 -5.14 -16.04 3.86
CA LEU A 80 -4.85 -17.07 4.88
C LEU A 80 -3.54 -17.82 4.55
N PHE A 81 -3.23 -17.96 3.26
CA PHE A 81 -2.01 -18.62 2.79
C PHE A 81 -0.87 -17.60 2.70
N ASN A 82 -0.22 -17.32 3.82
CA ASN A 82 1.00 -16.51 3.84
C ASN A 82 2.24 -17.40 3.81
N VAL A 83 3.21 -17.07 2.96
CA VAL A 83 4.51 -17.73 2.95
C VAL A 83 5.43 -16.92 3.84
N GLU A 84 5.78 -17.49 4.99
CA GLU A 84 6.75 -16.91 5.91
C GLU A 84 8.17 -17.27 5.44
N ILE A 85 8.92 -16.28 4.98
CA ILE A 85 10.34 -16.40 4.65
C ILE A 85 11.13 -15.90 5.87
N GLY A 86 11.41 -16.82 6.80
CA GLY A 86 12.09 -16.52 8.06
C GLY A 86 11.19 -15.82 9.10
N ASN A 87 11.78 -15.35 10.20
CA ASN A 87 11.05 -14.78 11.34
C ASN A 87 10.50 -13.34 11.12
N TYR A 88 10.90 -12.67 10.03
CA TYR A 88 10.63 -11.24 9.83
C TYR A 88 9.89 -10.91 8.52
N LEU A 89 9.81 -11.84 7.57
CA LEU A 89 9.31 -11.58 6.23
C LEU A 89 8.11 -12.49 5.92
N ARG A 90 6.91 -11.91 6.01
CA ARG A 90 5.67 -12.58 5.59
C ARG A 90 5.27 -12.06 4.21
N LEU A 91 5.27 -12.93 3.21
CA LEU A 91 4.77 -12.62 1.87
C LEU A 91 3.33 -13.11 1.74
N GLY A 92 2.40 -12.15 1.65
CA GLY A 92 0.99 -12.43 1.42
C GLY A 92 0.62 -12.30 -0.06
N PHE A 93 -0.26 -13.18 -0.55
CA PHE A 93 -0.74 -13.18 -1.94
C PHE A 93 -2.00 -12.32 -2.16
N GLY A 94 -2.44 -11.57 -1.16
CA GLY A 94 -3.64 -10.73 -1.22
C GLY A 94 -3.61 -9.61 -2.29
N PHE A 95 -2.46 -9.34 -2.91
CA PHE A 95 -2.29 -8.34 -3.97
C PHE A 95 -2.93 -8.75 -5.30
N ILE A 96 -3.38 -9.99 -5.47
CA ILE A 96 -3.81 -10.52 -6.77
C ILE A 96 -5.21 -10.05 -7.17
N THR A 97 -6.18 -10.04 -6.24
CA THR A 97 -7.59 -9.89 -6.61
C THR A 97 -8.01 -8.45 -6.87
N LEU A 98 -7.40 -7.48 -6.18
CA LEU A 98 -7.71 -6.06 -6.34
C LEU A 98 -7.37 -5.52 -7.75
N PRO A 99 -6.17 -5.80 -8.33
CA PRO A 99 -5.85 -5.42 -9.71
C PRO A 99 -6.77 -6.06 -10.74
N ILE A 100 -7.24 -7.29 -10.51
CA ILE A 100 -8.19 -7.97 -11.41
C ILE A 100 -9.51 -7.20 -11.47
N ALA A 101 -10.10 -6.89 -10.31
CA ALA A 101 -11.35 -6.15 -10.25
C ALA A 101 -11.20 -4.73 -10.84
N ALA A 102 -10.10 -4.05 -10.50
CA ALA A 102 -9.83 -2.70 -10.99
C ALA A 102 -9.61 -2.66 -12.51
N MET A 103 -9.01 -3.71 -13.10
CA MET A 103 -8.87 -3.86 -14.54
C MET A 103 -10.21 -4.11 -15.24
N LEU A 104 -11.09 -4.93 -14.65
CA LEU A 104 -12.37 -5.32 -15.26
C LEU A 104 -13.42 -4.20 -15.18
N TYR A 105 -13.54 -3.56 -14.02
CA TYR A 105 -14.66 -2.66 -13.72
C TYR A 105 -14.24 -1.19 -13.60
N GLY A 106 -12.93 -0.94 -13.51
CA GLY A 106 -12.33 0.39 -13.53
C GLY A 106 -11.93 0.92 -12.14
N PRO A 107 -11.36 2.13 -12.11
CA PRO A 107 -10.75 2.70 -10.90
C PRO A 107 -11.75 2.88 -9.75
N PHE A 108 -12.99 3.30 -10.02
CA PHE A 108 -13.95 3.58 -8.95
C PHE A 108 -14.39 2.31 -8.21
N ILE A 109 -14.73 1.25 -8.95
CA ILE A 109 -15.07 -0.06 -8.37
C ILE A 109 -13.84 -0.70 -7.73
N GLY A 110 -12.65 -0.52 -8.31
CA GLY A 110 -11.39 -0.94 -7.69
C GLY A 110 -11.18 -0.29 -6.31
N GLY A 111 -11.36 1.02 -6.19
CA GLY A 111 -11.22 1.72 -4.91
C GLY A 111 -12.25 1.28 -3.86
N LEU A 112 -13.53 1.14 -4.26
CA LEU A 112 -14.58 0.61 -3.37
C LEU A 112 -14.28 -0.82 -2.93
N LEU A 113 -13.85 -1.69 -3.83
CA LEU A 113 -13.48 -3.06 -3.47
C LEU A 113 -12.30 -3.06 -2.51
N GLY A 114 -11.33 -2.17 -2.69
CA GLY A 114 -10.17 -2.03 -1.80
C GLY A 114 -10.58 -1.77 -0.35
N ILE A 115 -11.42 -0.77 -0.09
CA ILE A 115 -11.88 -0.49 1.28
C ILE A 115 -12.73 -1.62 1.86
N VAL A 116 -13.58 -2.26 1.05
CA VAL A 116 -14.38 -3.39 1.53
C VAL A 116 -13.48 -4.58 1.86
N GLN A 117 -12.45 -4.86 1.05
CA GLN A 117 -11.46 -5.90 1.34
C GLN A 117 -10.68 -5.61 2.63
N ASP A 118 -10.34 -4.35 2.88
CA ASP A 118 -9.61 -3.95 4.08
C ASP A 118 -10.45 -4.12 5.35
N ILE A 119 -11.65 -3.55 5.37
CA ILE A 119 -12.61 -3.67 6.49
C ILE A 119 -12.95 -5.15 6.73
N THR A 120 -13.24 -5.90 5.67
CA THR A 120 -13.63 -7.31 5.82
C THR A 120 -12.46 -8.12 6.37
N TYR A 121 -11.25 -7.91 5.85
CA TYR A 121 -10.06 -8.59 6.36
C TYR A 121 -9.82 -8.26 7.84
N TYR A 122 -9.97 -7.00 8.25
CA TYR A 122 -9.86 -6.60 9.65
C TYR A 122 -10.89 -7.31 10.55
N ILE A 123 -12.14 -7.44 10.10
CA ILE A 123 -13.19 -8.15 10.84
C ILE A 123 -12.80 -9.62 11.09
N PHE A 124 -12.24 -10.30 10.08
CA PHE A 124 -11.84 -11.71 10.21
C PHE A 124 -10.49 -11.91 10.91
N HIS A 125 -9.56 -10.96 10.79
CA HIS A 125 -8.21 -11.01 11.36
C HIS A 125 -7.96 -9.76 12.21
N GLN A 126 -8.35 -9.81 13.48
CA GLN A 126 -8.18 -8.72 14.44
C GLN A 126 -6.77 -8.68 15.03
N THR A 127 -5.75 -8.50 14.18
CA THR A 127 -4.36 -8.34 14.63
C THR A 127 -4.06 -6.88 14.96
N GLY A 128 -4.68 -6.37 16.04
CA GLY A 128 -4.50 -5.00 16.53
C GLY A 128 -5.65 -4.04 16.20
N PRO A 129 -5.53 -2.73 16.49
CA PRO A 129 -6.57 -1.75 16.22
C PRO A 129 -6.71 -1.44 14.73
N TYR A 130 -7.94 -1.23 14.27
CA TYR A 130 -8.18 -0.77 12.90
C TYR A 130 -7.60 0.62 12.69
N LEU A 131 -6.81 0.77 11.64
CA LEU A 131 -6.24 2.04 11.22
C LEU A 131 -7.01 2.54 10.00
N PRO A 132 -7.88 3.57 10.13
CA PRO A 132 -8.62 4.11 9.00
C PRO A 132 -7.72 4.55 7.84
N LEU A 133 -6.49 4.96 8.14
CA LEU A 133 -5.51 5.36 7.13
C LEU A 133 -5.05 4.19 6.23
N MET A 134 -5.05 2.95 6.72
CA MET A 134 -4.79 1.76 5.89
C MET A 134 -5.93 1.51 4.91
N GLY A 135 -7.19 1.69 5.35
CA GLY A 135 -8.35 1.62 4.47
C GLY A 135 -8.33 2.67 3.36
N ILE A 136 -7.86 3.89 3.65
CA ILE A 136 -7.61 4.93 2.64
C ILE A 136 -6.52 4.46 1.64
N GLY A 137 -5.45 3.84 2.14
CA GLY A 137 -4.44 3.21 1.31
C GLY A 137 -5.00 2.16 0.36
N ALA A 138 -5.92 1.32 0.84
CA ALA A 138 -6.58 0.29 0.02
C ALA A 138 -7.45 0.89 -1.11
N ILE A 139 -8.15 2.01 -0.84
CA ILE A 139 -8.87 2.75 -1.89
C ILE A 139 -7.89 3.21 -2.98
N ILE A 140 -6.77 3.80 -2.56
CA ILE A 140 -5.76 4.36 -3.44
C ILE A 140 -5.10 3.27 -4.28
N SER A 141 -4.82 2.11 -3.69
CA SER A 141 -4.33 0.93 -4.40
C SER A 141 -5.27 0.51 -5.53
N GLY A 142 -6.57 0.42 -5.23
CA GLY A 142 -7.59 0.09 -6.23
C GLY A 142 -7.66 1.13 -7.36
N LEU A 143 -7.48 2.41 -7.03
CA LEU A 143 -7.48 3.51 -7.99
C LEU A 143 -6.24 3.51 -8.90
N ILE A 144 -5.04 3.26 -8.35
CA ILE A 144 -3.78 3.15 -9.10
C ILE A 144 -3.88 2.05 -10.15
N HIS A 145 -4.25 0.84 -9.69
CA HIS A 145 -4.40 -0.31 -10.57
C HIS A 145 -5.47 -0.08 -11.64
N GLY A 146 -6.61 0.48 -11.25
CA GLY A 146 -7.69 0.77 -12.19
C GLY A 146 -7.30 1.81 -13.24
N ASN A 147 -6.63 2.89 -12.87
CA ASN A 147 -6.24 3.94 -13.83
C ASN A 147 -5.22 3.44 -14.87
N ILE A 148 -4.28 2.59 -14.45
CA ILE A 148 -3.22 2.09 -15.33
C ILE A 148 -3.71 0.94 -16.23
N LEU A 149 -4.59 0.07 -15.71
CA LEU A 149 -4.95 -1.18 -16.36
C LEU A 149 -6.33 -1.15 -17.05
N TYR A 150 -7.26 -0.28 -16.63
CA TYR A 150 -8.63 -0.25 -17.16
C TYR A 150 -8.68 0.11 -18.65
N ASN A 151 -9.39 -0.72 -19.44
CA ASN A 151 -9.58 -0.58 -20.90
C ASN A 151 -8.29 -0.42 -21.73
N LYS A 152 -7.13 -0.75 -21.18
CA LYS A 152 -5.83 -0.61 -21.84
C LYS A 152 -5.25 -1.98 -22.20
N LYS A 153 -4.39 -2.04 -23.22
CA LYS A 153 -3.58 -3.25 -23.50
C LYS A 153 -2.62 -3.48 -22.32
N ILE A 154 -2.63 -4.70 -21.78
CA ILE A 154 -1.78 -5.12 -20.67
C ILE A 154 -0.40 -5.40 -21.26
N THR A 155 0.59 -4.65 -20.81
CA THR A 155 2.00 -4.84 -21.14
C THR A 155 2.78 -5.02 -19.86
N TRP A 156 3.92 -5.70 -19.92
CA TRP A 156 4.82 -5.89 -18.78
C TRP A 156 5.14 -4.55 -18.08
N LEU A 157 5.41 -3.50 -18.87
CA LEU A 157 5.69 -2.15 -18.35
C LEU A 157 4.53 -1.55 -17.55
N LYS A 158 3.27 -1.78 -17.94
CA LYS A 158 2.11 -1.25 -17.21
C LYS A 158 1.83 -2.03 -15.93
N ALA A 159 2.02 -3.35 -15.96
CA ALA A 159 1.92 -4.17 -14.76
C ALA A 159 3.00 -3.77 -13.75
N ALA A 160 4.25 -3.63 -14.20
CA ALA A 160 5.36 -3.16 -13.38
C ALA A 160 5.10 -1.75 -12.82
N ALA A 161 4.66 -0.81 -13.67
CA ALA A 161 4.36 0.55 -13.23
C ALA A 161 3.25 0.59 -12.18
N ALA A 162 2.18 -0.21 -12.33
CA ALA A 162 1.10 -0.26 -11.35
C ALA A 162 1.59 -0.79 -9.99
N VAL A 163 2.35 -1.89 -10.00
CA VAL A 163 2.90 -2.51 -8.78
C VAL A 163 3.90 -1.59 -8.08
N ILE A 164 4.81 -0.97 -8.85
CA ILE A 164 5.83 -0.07 -8.30
C ILE A 164 5.15 1.17 -7.68
N LEU A 165 4.18 1.77 -8.38
CA LEU A 165 3.45 2.92 -7.85
C LEU A 165 2.66 2.55 -6.60
N ASP A 166 1.98 1.41 -6.60
CA ASP A 166 1.23 0.94 -5.45
C ASP A 166 2.12 0.68 -4.23
N LEU A 167 3.23 -0.05 -4.41
CA LEU A 167 4.17 -0.33 -3.33
C LEU A 167 4.83 0.94 -2.81
N PHE A 168 5.22 1.87 -3.69
CA PHE A 168 5.84 3.12 -3.28
C PHE A 168 4.86 4.03 -2.53
N ILE A 169 3.67 4.24 -3.08
CA ILE A 169 2.68 5.17 -2.52
C ILE A 169 1.97 4.57 -1.32
N VAL A 170 1.41 3.38 -1.47
CA VAL A 170 0.55 2.78 -0.45
C VAL A 170 1.40 2.07 0.59
N ASN A 171 2.26 1.15 0.15
CA ASN A 171 2.98 0.30 1.09
C ASN A 171 4.12 1.01 1.84
N MET A 172 4.87 1.90 1.16
CA MET A 172 5.98 2.61 1.81
C MET A 172 5.52 3.90 2.51
N THR A 173 4.56 4.64 1.95
CA THR A 173 4.12 5.92 2.54
C THR A 173 2.93 5.72 3.49
N ILE A 174 1.75 5.38 2.96
CA ILE A 174 0.49 5.37 3.72
C ILE A 174 0.54 4.37 4.87
N ASN A 175 0.93 3.13 4.59
CA ASN A 175 1.03 2.11 5.62
C ASN A 175 2.05 2.51 6.70
N THR A 176 3.09 3.28 6.38
CA THR A 176 4.14 3.67 7.34
C THR A 176 3.64 4.78 8.25
N ILE A 177 2.96 5.78 7.70
CA ILE A 177 2.27 6.80 8.49
C ILE A 177 1.23 6.15 9.41
N ALA A 178 0.46 5.19 8.90
CA ALA A 178 -0.60 4.55 9.67
C ALA A 178 -0.04 3.81 10.90
N VAL A 179 1.06 3.08 10.74
CA VAL A 179 1.71 2.38 11.86
C VAL A 179 2.45 3.35 12.79
N TYR A 180 3.00 4.45 12.26
CA TYR A 180 3.59 5.50 13.09
C TYR A 180 2.61 6.08 14.10
N SER A 181 1.33 6.24 13.73
CA SER A 181 0.30 6.72 14.66
C SER A 181 0.08 5.82 15.90
N ILE A 182 0.63 4.61 15.94
CA ILE A 182 0.55 3.68 17.07
C ILE A 182 1.92 3.37 17.68
N VAL A 183 2.99 3.33 16.87
CA VAL A 183 4.33 2.88 17.28
C VAL A 183 5.33 4.04 17.22
N ASP A 184 5.42 4.79 18.33
CA ASP A 184 6.17 6.04 18.45
C ASP A 184 7.70 5.94 18.20
N ARG A 185 8.34 4.76 18.28
CA ARG A 185 9.81 4.67 18.44
C ARG A 185 10.58 3.75 17.48
N ALA A 186 9.96 3.22 16.43
CA ALA A 186 10.62 2.26 15.53
C ALA A 186 10.52 2.60 14.03
N ILE A 187 10.42 3.90 13.69
CA ILE A 187 10.18 4.36 12.30
C ILE A 187 11.26 3.86 11.33
N TYR A 188 12.53 4.04 11.68
CA TYR A 188 13.64 3.70 10.77
C TYR A 188 13.78 2.19 10.54
N ALA A 189 13.61 1.39 11.59
CA ALA A 189 13.67 -0.07 11.48
C ALA A 189 12.46 -0.63 10.70
N LEU A 190 11.26 -0.12 10.97
CA LEU A 190 10.04 -0.52 10.25
C LEU A 190 10.10 -0.10 8.79
N PHE A 191 10.53 1.13 8.50
CA PHE A 191 10.67 1.62 7.13
C PHE A 191 11.72 0.84 6.35
N ALA A 192 12.89 0.60 6.94
CA ALA A 192 13.94 -0.22 6.30
C ALA A 192 13.45 -1.64 6.01
N SER A 193 12.76 -2.29 6.96
CA SER A 193 12.19 -3.62 6.75
C SER A 193 11.17 -3.63 5.60
N ARG A 194 10.37 -2.56 5.45
CA ARG A 194 9.40 -2.41 4.36
C ARG A 194 10.02 -2.12 3.01
N VAL A 195 11.10 -1.35 2.97
CA VAL A 195 11.86 -1.11 1.73
C VAL A 195 12.40 -2.45 1.22
N LEU A 196 13.05 -3.22 2.10
CA LEU A 196 13.58 -4.55 1.81
C LEU A 196 12.49 -5.50 1.33
N SER A 197 11.38 -5.60 2.06
CA SER A 197 10.28 -6.48 1.69
C SER A 197 9.62 -6.07 0.37
N SER A 198 9.46 -4.76 0.12
CA SER A 198 8.85 -4.25 -1.10
C SER A 198 9.75 -4.49 -2.31
N LEU A 199 11.06 -4.29 -2.20
CA LEU A 199 12.02 -4.56 -3.27
C LEU A 199 11.99 -6.03 -3.72
N LEU A 200 11.87 -6.96 -2.78
CA LEU A 200 11.73 -8.38 -3.09
C LEU A 200 10.37 -8.72 -3.71
N GLN A 201 9.31 -8.03 -3.28
CA GLN A 201 7.96 -8.25 -3.76
C GLN A 201 7.71 -7.70 -5.17
N VAL A 202 8.32 -6.57 -5.55
CA VAL A 202 8.12 -5.93 -6.87
C VAL A 202 8.25 -6.93 -8.04
N PRO A 203 9.37 -7.66 -8.21
CA PRO A 203 9.52 -8.56 -9.36
C PRO A 203 8.51 -9.70 -9.33
N ILE A 204 8.26 -10.26 -8.15
CA ILE A 204 7.34 -11.39 -7.94
C ILE A 204 5.90 -10.97 -8.27
N GLN A 205 5.44 -9.87 -7.67
CA GLN A 205 4.10 -9.34 -7.88
C GLN A 205 3.89 -8.92 -9.34
N THR A 206 4.88 -8.28 -9.95
CA THR A 206 4.82 -7.85 -11.36
C THR A 206 4.62 -9.04 -12.29
N ILE A 207 5.38 -10.12 -12.10
CA ILE A 207 5.28 -11.34 -12.91
C ILE A 207 3.90 -11.97 -12.75
N ILE A 208 3.47 -12.16 -11.50
CA ILE A 208 2.18 -12.80 -11.18
C ILE A 208 1.01 -11.98 -11.76
N ILE A 209 0.99 -10.67 -11.50
CA ILE A 209 -0.06 -9.77 -11.99
C ILE A 209 -0.08 -9.76 -13.52
N TYR A 210 1.09 -9.68 -14.17
CA TYR A 210 1.14 -9.71 -15.63
C TYR A 210 0.49 -10.98 -16.19
N PHE A 211 0.88 -12.16 -15.71
CA PHE A 211 0.34 -13.42 -16.22
C PHE A 211 -1.16 -13.55 -15.96
N ILE A 212 -1.60 -13.24 -14.74
CA ILE A 212 -3.02 -13.37 -14.35
C ILE A 212 -3.88 -12.41 -15.16
N LEU A 213 -3.52 -11.14 -15.23
CA LEU A 213 -4.32 -10.15 -15.96
C LEU A 213 -4.41 -10.49 -17.45
N ASN A 214 -3.33 -10.99 -18.06
CA ASN A 214 -3.34 -11.37 -19.47
C ASN A 214 -4.24 -12.58 -19.73
N ARG A 215 -4.30 -13.54 -18.81
CA ARG A 215 -5.23 -14.68 -18.87
C ARG A 215 -6.68 -14.25 -18.67
N VAL A 216 -6.97 -13.45 -17.65
CA VAL A 216 -8.32 -12.94 -17.38
C VAL A 216 -8.85 -12.14 -18.57
N LYS A 217 -8.03 -11.29 -19.19
CA LYS A 217 -8.43 -10.50 -20.35
C LYS A 217 -8.71 -11.35 -21.59
N LYS A 218 -8.02 -12.48 -21.75
CA LYS A 218 -8.29 -13.43 -22.85
C LYS A 218 -9.64 -14.13 -22.66
N ILE A 219 -9.98 -14.47 -21.42
CA ILE A 219 -11.25 -15.12 -21.07
C ILE A 219 -12.43 -14.15 -21.23
N ASN A 220 -12.30 -12.90 -20.76
CA ASN A 220 -13.37 -11.90 -20.86
C ASN A 220 -13.58 -11.32 -22.27
N LYS A 221 -12.77 -11.75 -23.26
CA LYS A 221 -12.93 -11.41 -24.68
C LYS A 221 -13.59 -12.53 -25.50
N LEU A 222 -13.86 -13.68 -24.87
CA LEU A 222 -14.74 -14.73 -25.39
C LEU A 222 -16.16 -14.46 -24.90
#